data_AF-A0A495MJU8-F1
#
_entry.id   AF-A0A495MJU8-F1
#
_cell.length_a   1.000
_cell.length_b   1.000
_cell.length_c   1.000
_cell.angle_alpha   90.00
_cell.angle_beta   90.00
_cell.angle_gamma   90.00
#
_symmetry.space_group_name_H-M   'P 1'
#
loop_
_entity.id
_entity.type
_entity.pdbx_description
1 polymer ?
#
loop_
_entity_poly.entity_id
_entity_poly.type
_entity_poly.pdbx_seq_one_letter_code
_entity_poly.pdbx_strand_id
1 'polypeptide(L)'
;MKKRHLLTLIIISNCFTFCVEHKEGPNETFQAVSPGESYLKKFNNQEIRDNLLTKIFVEGDSASYKELKDIYFLSGHTDDFLAPAMIMAMDYNYHQAFEDVYRILHNIKTDSKSNKLADYYLLKAYEIDSIKSNSLMKERFGSSYPNVKASEYWKLINE
;
A
#
# COMPACT_ATOMS: atom_id res chain seq x y z
N MET A 1 3.53 -80.02 12.95
CA MET A 1 2.09 -80.32 12.75
C MET A 1 1.29 -79.48 13.76
N LYS A 2 0.55 -78.45 13.30
CA LYS A 2 -0.40 -77.56 14.06
C LYS A 2 0.21 -76.78 15.26
N LYS A 3 -0.12 -75.55 15.62
CA LYS A 3 -1.03 -74.48 15.15
C LYS A 3 -0.55 -73.18 15.83
N ARG A 4 -0.46 -72.10 15.05
CA ARG A 4 -0.85 -70.70 15.34
C ARG A 4 -0.81 -70.17 16.79
N HIS A 5 0.18 -69.32 17.04
CA HIS A 5 0.21 -68.16 17.96
C HIS A 5 0.89 -67.04 17.14
N LEU A 6 0.64 -65.74 17.21
CA LEU A 6 -0.25 -64.85 17.94
C LEU A 6 -0.14 -63.54 17.14
N LEU A 7 -1.27 -63.05 16.63
CA LEU A 7 -1.58 -61.69 16.16
C LEU A 7 -0.40 -60.76 15.83
N THR A 8 0.04 -60.84 14.57
CA THR A 8 0.92 -59.87 13.91
C THR A 8 0.13 -58.59 13.61
N LEU A 9 0.46 -57.51 14.31
CA LEU A 9 0.84 -56.19 13.78
C LEU A 9 0.12 -55.62 12.53
N ILE A 10 -0.33 -54.37 12.69
CA ILE A 10 -0.51 -53.30 11.69
C ILE A 10 -1.91 -53.21 11.05
N ILE A 11 -2.80 -52.50 11.74
CA ILE A 11 -3.93 -51.79 11.13
C ILE A 11 -3.49 -50.33 10.96
N ILE A 12 -2.67 -50.06 9.94
CA ILE A 12 -2.47 -48.72 9.38
C ILE A 12 -2.26 -48.89 7.88
N SER A 13 -3.34 -48.84 7.10
CA SER A 13 -3.34 -48.35 5.71
C SER A 13 -4.74 -48.54 5.15
N ASN A 14 -5.63 -47.58 5.43
CA ASN A 14 -6.93 -47.51 4.78
C ASN A 14 -7.30 -46.04 4.51
N CYS A 15 -6.41 -45.34 3.83
CA CYS A 15 -6.70 -44.08 3.15
C CYS A 15 -5.98 -44.07 1.78
N PHE A 16 -6.27 -45.05 0.94
CA PHE A 16 -6.03 -44.92 -0.49
C PHE A 16 -7.18 -45.60 -1.22
N THR A 17 -8.13 -44.78 -1.67
CA THR A 17 -8.69 -44.77 -3.04
C THR A 17 -9.91 -43.86 -3.08
N PHE A 18 -9.67 -42.58 -3.30
CA PHE A 18 -10.63 -41.72 -3.99
C PHE A 18 -9.85 -40.87 -4.99
N CYS A 19 -9.41 -41.51 -6.08
CA CYS A 19 -9.01 -40.79 -7.29
C CYS A 19 -10.29 -40.50 -8.07
N VAL A 20 -10.70 -39.23 -8.08
CA VAL A 20 -11.69 -38.74 -9.05
C VAL A 20 -10.97 -38.59 -10.38
N GLU A 21 -11.42 -39.31 -11.41
CA GLU A 21 -11.02 -39.04 -12.79
C GLU A 21 -11.54 -37.65 -13.20
N HIS A 22 -10.63 -36.69 -13.26
CA HIS A 22 -10.90 -35.42 -13.92
C HIS A 22 -10.72 -35.63 -15.43
N LYS A 23 -11.83 -35.56 -16.17
CA LYS A 23 -11.79 -35.43 -17.64
C LYS A 23 -11.24 -34.06 -17.98
N GLU A 24 -10.08 -34.01 -18.64
CA GLU A 24 -9.54 -32.77 -19.20
C GLU A 24 -10.45 -32.28 -20.33
N GLY A 25 -11.11 -31.14 -20.11
CA GLY A 25 -11.69 -30.31 -21.17
C GLY A 25 -10.58 -29.54 -21.90
N PRO A 26 -10.90 -28.89 -23.04
CA PRO A 26 -9.89 -28.24 -23.88
C PRO A 26 -9.09 -27.19 -23.09
N ASN A 27 -7.79 -27.21 -23.33
CA ASN A 27 -6.74 -26.45 -22.64
C ASN A 27 -6.95 -24.94 -22.85
N GLU A 28 -7.74 -24.30 -21.98
CA GLU A 28 -7.75 -22.84 -21.88
C GLU A 28 -6.45 -22.42 -21.19
N THR A 29 -5.54 -21.82 -21.96
CA THR A 29 -4.35 -21.19 -21.40
C THR A 29 -4.78 -20.06 -20.47
N PHE A 30 -4.81 -20.34 -19.17
CA PHE A 30 -4.87 -19.31 -18.13
C PHE A 30 -3.62 -18.43 -18.27
N GLN A 31 -3.71 -17.32 -18.99
CA GLN A 31 -2.73 -16.26 -18.90
C GLN A 31 -2.86 -15.65 -17.51
N ALA A 32 -1.98 -16.06 -16.60
CA ALA A 32 -1.87 -15.44 -15.28
C ALA A 32 -1.39 -13.99 -15.47
N VAL A 33 -2.32 -13.04 -15.43
CA VAL A 33 -2.00 -11.61 -15.45
C VAL A 33 -1.36 -11.26 -14.11
N SER A 34 -0.16 -10.69 -14.15
CA SER A 34 0.51 -10.25 -12.93
C SER A 34 -0.27 -9.10 -12.26
N PRO A 35 -0.18 -8.93 -10.93
CA PRO A 35 -0.80 -7.79 -10.26
C PRO A 35 -0.39 -6.45 -10.89
N GLY A 36 0.89 -6.27 -11.22
CA GLY A 36 1.39 -5.06 -11.86
C GLY A 36 0.74 -4.76 -13.22
N GLU A 37 0.55 -5.77 -14.07
CA GLU A 37 -0.16 -5.61 -15.35
C GLU A 37 -1.65 -5.24 -15.14
N SER A 38 -2.30 -5.81 -14.13
CA SER A 38 -3.68 -5.46 -13.79
C SER A 38 -3.81 -3.99 -13.36
N TYR A 39 -2.92 -3.53 -12.50
CA TYR A 39 -2.90 -2.12 -12.07
C TYR A 39 -2.44 -1.18 -13.18
N LEU A 40 -1.52 -1.60 -14.06
CA LEU A 40 -1.15 -0.82 -15.24
C LEU A 40 -2.34 -0.66 -16.20
N LYS A 41 -3.15 -1.70 -16.38
CA LYS A 41 -4.39 -1.60 -17.17
C LYS A 41 -5.38 -0.61 -16.56
N LYS A 42 -5.55 -0.62 -15.23
CA LYS A 42 -6.37 0.38 -14.51
C LYS A 42 -5.76 1.78 -14.63
N PHE A 43 -4.44 1.89 -14.48
CA PHE A 43 -3.72 3.16 -14.63
C PHE A 43 -3.89 3.72 -16.02
N ASN A 44 -3.89 2.91 -17.08
CA ASN A 44 -4.12 3.40 -18.44
C ASN A 44 -5.61 3.70 -18.75
N ASN A 45 -6.54 3.30 -17.88
CA ASN A 45 -7.96 3.60 -18.04
C ASN A 45 -8.28 4.97 -17.41
N GLN A 46 -8.38 5.99 -18.26
CA GLN A 46 -8.67 7.36 -17.83
C GLN A 46 -10.02 7.49 -17.12
N GLU A 47 -11.08 6.85 -17.61
CA GLU A 47 -12.41 6.94 -17.00
C GLU A 47 -12.41 6.46 -15.54
N ILE A 48 -11.70 5.36 -15.25
CA ILE A 48 -11.55 4.86 -13.88
C ILE A 48 -10.82 5.90 -13.01
N ARG A 49 -9.70 6.45 -13.50
CA ARG A 49 -8.93 7.43 -12.73
C ARG A 49 -9.73 8.72 -12.48
N ASP A 50 -10.38 9.25 -13.49
CA ASP A 50 -11.14 10.50 -13.42
C ASP A 50 -12.33 10.38 -12.46
N ASN A 51 -13.02 9.23 -12.45
CA ASN A 51 -14.10 8.94 -11.50
C ASN A 51 -13.60 8.89 -10.05
N LEU A 52 -12.45 8.24 -9.80
CA LEU A 52 -11.85 8.19 -8.46
C LEU A 52 -11.36 9.57 -8.02
N LEU A 53 -10.68 10.31 -8.90
CA LEU A 53 -10.20 11.67 -8.64
C LEU A 53 -11.36 12.61 -8.31
N THR A 54 -12.49 12.50 -9.01
CA THR A 54 -13.68 13.32 -8.74
C THR A 54 -14.17 13.12 -7.31
N LYS A 55 -14.31 11.87 -6.86
CA LYS A 55 -14.74 11.57 -5.48
C LYS A 55 -13.74 12.08 -4.43
N ILE A 56 -12.44 11.94 -4.72
CA ILE A 56 -11.39 12.45 -3.83
C ILE A 56 -11.45 13.97 -3.72
N PHE A 57 -11.54 14.67 -4.85
CA PHE A 57 -11.47 16.13 -4.88
C PHE A 57 -12.74 16.81 -4.37
N VAL A 58 -13.90 16.21 -4.59
CA VAL A 58 -15.20 16.78 -4.19
C VAL A 58 -15.62 16.37 -2.78
N GLU A 59 -15.36 15.11 -2.40
CA GLU A 59 -15.93 14.53 -1.17
C GLU A 59 -14.87 14.11 -0.15
N GLY A 60 -13.59 14.08 -0.54
CA GLY A 60 -12.54 13.54 0.30
C GLY A 60 -12.66 12.03 0.52
N ASP A 61 -13.21 11.29 -0.45
CA ASP A 61 -13.52 9.88 -0.27
C ASP A 61 -12.25 9.02 -0.07
N SER A 62 -12.04 8.60 1.18
CA SER A 62 -10.86 7.82 1.58
C SER A 62 -10.76 6.44 0.92
N ALA A 63 -11.89 5.83 0.55
CA ALA A 63 -11.91 4.55 -0.17
C ALA A 63 -11.38 4.71 -1.60
N SER A 64 -11.88 5.71 -2.32
CA SER A 64 -11.39 6.08 -3.65
C SER A 64 -9.92 6.51 -3.60
N TYR A 65 -9.52 7.25 -2.56
CA TYR A 65 -8.12 7.60 -2.33
C TYR A 65 -7.23 6.35 -2.23
N LYS A 66 -7.63 5.36 -1.43
CA LYS A 66 -6.88 4.12 -1.28
C LYS A 66 -6.80 3.34 -2.58
N GLU A 67 -7.91 3.21 -3.32
CA GLU A 67 -7.90 2.53 -4.62
C GLU A 67 -6.99 3.25 -5.62
N LEU A 68 -7.08 4.58 -5.70
CA LEU A 68 -6.25 5.38 -6.61
C LEU A 68 -4.76 5.26 -6.23
N LYS A 69 -4.44 5.28 -4.94
CA LYS A 69 -3.08 5.02 -4.44
C LYS A 69 -2.57 3.67 -4.93
N ASP A 70 -3.36 2.60 -4.73
CA ASP A 70 -2.99 1.24 -5.14
C ASP A 70 -2.75 1.19 -6.66
N ILE A 71 -3.58 1.86 -7.47
CA ILE A 71 -3.39 1.98 -8.93
C ILE A 71 -2.05 2.63 -9.28
N TYR A 72 -1.72 3.78 -8.69
CA TYR A 72 -0.50 4.51 -9.03
C TYR A 72 0.75 3.78 -8.53
N PHE A 73 0.74 3.28 -7.29
CA PHE A 73 1.90 2.66 -6.67
C PHE A 73 2.23 1.31 -7.33
N LEU A 74 1.21 0.49 -7.58
CA LEU A 74 1.41 -0.87 -8.11
C LEU A 74 1.56 -0.91 -9.63
N SER A 75 1.29 0.20 -10.32
CA SER A 75 1.64 0.38 -11.74
C SER A 75 3.01 1.03 -11.97
N GLY A 76 3.70 1.47 -10.91
CA GLY A 76 5.00 2.14 -11.00
C GLY A 76 4.95 3.64 -11.27
N HIS A 77 3.79 4.28 -11.12
CA HIS A 77 3.56 5.72 -11.37
C HIS A 77 3.34 6.49 -10.07
N THR A 78 4.04 6.11 -9.00
CA THR A 78 3.91 6.70 -7.65
C THR A 78 3.97 8.24 -7.67
N ASP A 79 4.83 8.80 -8.52
CA ASP A 79 5.10 10.23 -8.56
C ASP A 79 3.90 11.05 -9.01
N ASP A 80 3.10 10.49 -9.92
CA ASP A 80 1.89 11.12 -10.44
C ASP A 80 0.77 11.18 -9.40
N PHE A 81 0.93 10.48 -8.26
CA PHE A 81 -0.03 10.47 -7.14
C PHE A 81 0.18 11.63 -6.15
N LEU A 82 1.21 12.46 -6.33
CA LEU A 82 1.53 13.53 -5.39
C LEU A 82 0.36 14.53 -5.21
N ALA A 83 -0.26 14.96 -6.31
CA ALA A 83 -1.33 15.95 -6.28
C ALA A 83 -2.56 15.47 -5.47
N PRO A 84 -3.15 14.29 -5.72
CA PRO A 84 -4.26 13.80 -4.91
C PRO A 84 -3.89 13.56 -3.45
N ALA A 85 -2.65 13.13 -3.16
CA ALA A 85 -2.16 13.02 -1.78
C ALA A 85 -2.10 14.38 -1.08
N MET A 86 -1.61 15.43 -1.74
CA MET A 86 -1.57 16.78 -1.17
C MET A 86 -2.98 17.32 -0.88
N ILE A 87 -3.94 17.11 -1.79
CA ILE A 87 -5.33 17.55 -1.60
C ILE A 87 -5.95 16.85 -0.39
N MET A 88 -5.85 15.53 -0.31
CA MET A 88 -6.38 14.77 0.83
C MET A 88 -5.73 15.14 2.16
N ALA A 89 -4.43 15.43 2.15
CA ALA A 89 -3.72 15.89 3.34
C ALA A 89 -4.22 17.28 3.77
N MET A 90 -4.22 18.25 2.87
CA MET A 90 -4.43 19.65 3.23
C MET A 90 -5.91 20.03 3.40
N ASP A 91 -6.79 19.54 2.52
CA ASP A 91 -8.18 19.99 2.47
C ASP A 91 -9.08 19.11 3.35
N TYR A 92 -8.72 17.83 3.49
CA TYR A 92 -9.50 16.84 4.24
C TYR A 92 -8.82 16.38 5.53
N ASN A 93 -7.62 16.89 5.83
CA ASN A 93 -6.84 16.54 7.02
C ASN A 93 -6.65 15.02 7.18
N TYR A 94 -6.54 14.28 6.06
CA TYR A 94 -6.47 12.83 6.09
C TYR A 94 -5.06 12.35 6.46
N HIS A 95 -4.93 11.77 7.66
CA HIS A 95 -3.65 11.35 8.25
C HIS A 95 -2.74 10.57 7.28
N GLN A 96 -3.27 9.53 6.62
CA GLN A 96 -2.49 8.71 5.70
C GLN A 96 -1.95 9.52 4.51
N ALA A 97 -2.68 10.53 4.05
CA ALA A 97 -2.25 11.35 2.94
C ALA A 97 -1.05 12.23 3.29
N PHE A 98 -0.93 12.70 4.54
CA PHE A 98 0.28 13.39 4.99
C PHE A 98 1.51 12.47 4.91
N GLU A 99 1.39 11.21 5.35
CA GLU A 99 2.50 10.24 5.26
C GLU A 99 2.85 9.90 3.80
N ASP A 100 1.84 9.78 2.94
CA ASP A 100 2.04 9.50 1.51
C ASP A 100 2.78 10.67 0.82
N VAL A 101 2.39 11.92 1.07
CA VAL A 101 3.11 13.10 0.55
C VAL A 101 4.56 13.12 1.02
N TYR A 102 4.82 12.85 2.31
CA TYR A 102 6.18 12.75 2.84
C TYR A 102 7.02 11.73 2.05
N ARG A 103 6.50 10.50 1.88
CA ARG A 103 7.22 9.42 1.18
C ARG A 103 7.48 9.77 -0.28
N ILE A 104 6.48 10.31 -0.97
CA ILE A 104 6.58 10.66 -2.39
C ILE A 104 7.62 11.78 -2.57
N LEU A 105 7.53 12.88 -1.81
CA LEU A 105 8.49 13.97 -1.92
C LEU A 105 9.91 13.54 -1.58
N HIS A 106 10.08 12.71 -0.56
CA HIS A 106 11.38 12.21 -0.15
C HIS A 106 12.03 11.29 -1.21
N ASN A 107 11.22 10.54 -1.96
CA ASN A 107 11.71 9.62 -2.99
C ASN A 107 12.03 10.31 -4.32
N ILE A 108 11.21 11.28 -4.75
CA ILE A 108 11.36 11.91 -6.08
C ILE A 108 12.46 12.96 -6.10
N LYS A 109 12.57 13.75 -5.01
CA LYS A 109 13.32 15.00 -5.03
C LYS A 109 14.29 15.05 -3.87
N THR A 110 15.57 15.10 -4.22
CA THR A 110 16.66 15.20 -3.26
C THR A 110 17.05 16.65 -2.95
N ASP A 111 16.39 17.63 -3.57
CA ASP A 111 16.67 19.03 -3.29
C ASP A 111 16.26 19.42 -1.86
N SER A 112 16.95 20.42 -1.30
CA SER A 112 16.75 20.85 0.09
C SER A 112 15.32 21.30 0.35
N LYS A 113 14.68 21.99 -0.60
CA LYS A 113 13.34 22.53 -0.42
C LYS A 113 12.30 21.42 -0.39
N SER A 114 12.38 20.47 -1.31
CA SER A 114 11.49 19.30 -1.32
C SER A 114 11.65 18.43 -0.08
N ASN A 115 12.88 18.26 0.40
CA ASN A 115 13.13 17.55 1.66
C ASN A 115 12.54 18.27 2.88
N LYS A 116 12.71 19.59 2.99
CA LYS A 116 12.06 20.37 4.06
C LYS A 116 10.53 20.27 3.95
N LEU A 117 9.99 20.30 2.73
CA LEU A 117 8.54 20.14 2.53
C LEU A 117 8.07 18.75 2.96
N ALA A 118 8.81 17.69 2.63
CA ALA A 118 8.51 16.33 3.10
C ALA A 118 8.49 16.27 4.64
N ASP A 119 9.48 16.85 5.30
CA ASP A 119 9.56 16.93 6.77
C ASP A 119 8.34 17.62 7.38
N TYR A 120 7.86 18.71 6.76
CA TYR A 120 6.63 19.38 7.18
C TYR A 120 5.42 18.43 7.14
N TYR A 121 5.21 17.68 6.05
CA TYR A 121 4.09 16.74 5.96
C TYR A 121 4.20 15.62 6.99
N LEU A 122 5.40 15.09 7.25
CA LEU A 122 5.61 14.08 8.29
C LEU A 122 5.32 14.62 9.70
N LEU A 123 5.77 15.85 10.00
CA LEU A 123 5.44 16.52 11.25
C LEU A 123 3.93 16.68 11.43
N LYS A 124 3.21 17.09 10.37
CA LYS A 124 1.74 17.18 10.39
C LYS A 124 1.09 15.82 10.66
N ALA A 125 1.55 14.75 10.00
CA ALA A 125 1.04 13.40 10.26
C ALA A 125 1.21 13.01 11.73
N TYR A 126 2.39 13.28 12.29
CA TYR A 126 2.70 12.98 13.69
C TYR A 126 1.90 13.82 14.70
N GLU A 127 1.63 15.09 14.39
CA GLU A 127 0.73 15.93 15.19
C GLU A 127 -0.71 15.40 15.22
N ILE A 128 -1.18 14.82 14.11
CA ILE A 128 -2.54 14.25 14.00
C ILE A 128 -2.63 12.90 14.74
N ASP A 129 -1.69 12.00 14.48
CA ASP A 129 -1.67 10.67 15.09
C ASP A 129 -0.22 10.21 15.30
N SER A 130 0.31 10.54 16.49
CA SER A 130 1.69 10.27 16.85
C SER A 130 1.99 8.77 16.93
N ILE A 131 1.00 7.92 17.21
CA ILE A 131 1.16 6.48 17.28
C ILE A 131 1.40 5.92 15.88
N LYS A 132 0.59 6.32 14.90
CA LYS A 132 0.72 5.83 13.52
C LYS A 132 2.01 6.30 12.86
N SER A 133 2.38 7.57 13.02
CA SER A 133 3.56 8.14 12.35
C SER A 133 4.87 7.94 13.10
N ASN A 134 4.84 7.30 14.29
CA ASN A 134 6.04 7.12 15.12
C ASN A 134 7.17 6.40 14.38
N SER A 135 6.86 5.37 13.59
CA SER A 135 7.87 4.61 12.85
C SER A 135 8.57 5.48 11.80
N LEU A 136 7.81 6.25 11.03
CA LEU A 136 8.36 7.18 10.04
C LEU A 136 9.17 8.30 10.69
N MET A 137 8.74 8.80 11.85
CA MET A 137 9.52 9.77 12.63
C MET A 137 10.87 9.21 13.07
N LYS A 138 10.93 7.95 13.52
CA LYS A 138 12.21 7.28 13.86
C LYS A 138 13.08 7.06 12.65
N GLU A 139 12.50 6.64 11.55
CA GLU A 139 13.22 6.43 10.29
C GLU A 139 13.87 7.74 9.83
N ARG A 140 13.12 8.84 9.88
CA ARG A 140 13.58 10.14 9.38
C ARG A 140 14.55 10.87 10.31
N PHE A 141 14.23 10.93 11.61
CA PHE A 141 14.94 11.78 12.58
C PHE A 141 15.70 10.99 13.66
N GLY A 142 15.65 9.66 13.63
CA GLY A 142 16.20 8.82 14.68
C GLY A 142 15.49 9.03 16.02
N SER A 143 16.20 8.85 17.13
CA SER A 143 15.67 9.08 18.48
C SER A 143 15.54 10.56 18.85
N SER A 144 16.08 11.46 18.03
CA SER A 144 16.12 12.90 18.27
C SER A 144 15.03 13.60 17.49
N TYR A 145 13.77 13.33 17.84
CA TYR A 145 12.66 13.96 17.13
C TYR A 145 12.74 15.48 17.22
N PRO A 146 12.47 16.19 16.11
CA PRO A 146 12.24 17.62 16.15
C PRO A 146 11.12 17.95 17.15
N ASN A 147 11.44 18.69 18.21
CA ASN A 147 10.44 19.27 19.12
C ASN A 147 9.98 20.62 18.58
N VAL A 148 9.39 20.62 17.40
CA VAL A 148 8.86 21.80 16.72
C VAL A 148 7.53 21.44 16.07
N LYS A 149 6.56 22.36 16.13
CA LYS A 149 5.29 22.16 15.43
C LYS A 149 5.48 22.29 13.94
N ALA A 150 4.71 21.56 13.14
CA ALA A 150 4.75 21.66 11.69
C ALA A 150 4.49 23.11 11.21
N SER A 151 3.60 23.84 11.87
CA SER A 151 3.33 25.27 11.58
C SER A 151 4.53 26.20 11.84
N GLU A 152 5.38 25.86 12.80
CA GLU A 152 6.62 26.59 13.07
C GLU A 152 7.69 26.20 12.06
N TYR A 153 7.81 24.91 11.77
CA TYR A 153 8.73 24.37 10.76
C TYR A 153 8.45 24.96 9.37
N TRP A 154 7.19 25.20 9.01
CA TRP A 154 6.80 25.80 7.71
C TRP A 154 7.53 27.11 7.41
N LYS A 155 7.83 27.90 8.45
CA LYS A 155 8.54 29.19 8.30
C LYS A 155 9.95 29.00 7.73
N LEU A 156 10.60 27.87 8.08
CA LEU A 156 11.97 27.52 7.67
C LEU A 156 12.06 27.02 6.21
N ILE A 157 10.93 26.73 5.56
CA ILE A 157 10.90 26.23 4.19
C ILE A 157 11.18 27.35 3.18
N ASN A 158 10.79 28.58 3.51
CA ASN A 158 10.88 29.75 2.62
C ASN A 158 12.05 30.67 2.95
N GLU A 159 12.84 30.32 3.96
CA GLU A 159 14.16 30.88 4.27
C GLU A 159 15.25 30.17 3.45
#